data_AF-A0A7S1LTH8-F1
#
_entry.id   AF-A0A7S1LTH8-F1
#
_cell.length_a   1.000
_cell.length_b   1.000
_cell.length_c   1.000
_cell.angle_alpha   90.00
_cell.angle_beta   90.00
_cell.angle_gamma   90.00
#
_symmetry.space_group_name_H-M   'P 1'
#
loop_
_entity.id
_entity.type
_entity.pdbx_description
1 polymer ?
#
loop_
_entity_poly.entity_id
_entity_poly.type
_entity_poly.pdbx_seq_one_letter_code
_entity_poly.pdbx_strand_id
1 'polypeptide(L)'
;HHGPCAPCPRTATVPCKCGAETKELACGASSYACERVCGKKQRCGNHTCPLTCHDGACPPCDTDPSVVFTCPCGKGPLINRRRSCLDEIPPCDQICGRVLDCGRHECLQMCHEGPCKPCTLREPRHCQCGSTQRKLTCADAQN
;
A
#
# COMPACT_ATOMS: atom_id res chain seq x y z
N HIS A 1 13.72 -27.82 -42.82
CA HIS A 1 13.73 -28.21 -41.40
C HIS A 1 12.37 -27.86 -40.81
N HIS A 2 11.65 -28.84 -40.24
CA HIS A 2 10.40 -28.63 -39.51
C HIS A 2 10.68 -28.85 -38.02
N GLY A 3 10.85 -27.75 -37.30
CA GLY A 3 11.20 -27.73 -35.88
C GLY A 3 11.61 -26.31 -35.47
N PRO A 4 11.55 -25.95 -34.17
CA PRO A 4 12.07 -24.67 -33.72
C PRO A 4 13.58 -24.60 -33.99
N CYS A 5 14.05 -23.48 -34.54
CA CYS A 5 15.47 -23.24 -34.77
C CYS A 5 16.24 -23.37 -33.45
N ALA A 6 17.45 -23.94 -33.52
CA ALA A 6 18.35 -23.96 -32.37
C ALA A 6 18.58 -22.52 -31.87
N PRO A 7 18.62 -22.29 -30.53
CA PRO A 7 18.88 -20.97 -29.99
C PRO A 7 20.25 -20.45 -30.48
N CYS A 8 20.30 -19.15 -30.77
CA CYS A 8 21.50 -18.46 -31.19
C CYS A 8 22.65 -18.71 -30.19
N PRO A 9 23.84 -19.18 -30.63
CA PRO A 9 24.95 -19.45 -29.72
C PRO A 9 25.65 -18.17 -29.21
N ARG A 10 25.26 -17.00 -29.73
CA ARG A 10 25.83 -15.72 -29.32
C ARG A 10 25.09 -15.21 -28.09
N THR A 11 25.84 -14.70 -27.12
CA THR A 11 25.32 -13.88 -26.03
C THR A 11 25.59 -12.41 -26.32
N ALA A 12 24.80 -11.55 -25.69
CA ALA A 12 25.02 -10.11 -25.67
C ALA A 12 24.93 -9.61 -24.23
N THR A 13 25.67 -8.55 -23.93
CA THR A 13 25.55 -7.83 -22.66
C THR A 13 24.28 -7.00 -22.69
N VAL A 14 23.26 -7.45 -21.96
CA VAL A 14 21.94 -6.82 -21.92
C VAL A 14 21.82 -6.00 -20.63
N PRO A 15 21.35 -4.75 -20.69
CA PRO A 15 21.13 -3.94 -19.49
C PRO A 15 19.85 -4.32 -18.75
N CYS A 16 19.86 -4.14 -17.42
CA CYS A 16 18.66 -4.17 -16.61
C CYS A 16 17.71 -3.07 -17.05
N LYS A 17 16.41 -3.33 -17.02
CA LYS A 17 15.31 -2.35 -17.14
C LYS A 17 15.47 -1.15 -16.20
N CYS A 18 16.01 -1.43 -15.02
CA CYS A 18 16.36 -0.46 -14.00
C CYS A 18 17.64 0.36 -14.29
N GLY A 19 18.50 -0.12 -15.20
CA GLY A 19 19.83 0.43 -15.51
C GLY A 19 20.91 0.16 -14.46
N ALA A 20 20.62 -0.61 -13.41
CA ALA A 20 21.53 -0.79 -12.27
C ALA A 20 22.61 -1.87 -12.49
N GLU A 21 22.43 -2.75 -13.47
CA GLU A 21 23.37 -3.83 -13.79
C GLU A 21 23.19 -4.28 -15.24
N THR A 22 24.11 -5.13 -15.69
CA THR A 22 24.10 -5.77 -17.01
C THR A 22 24.37 -7.26 -16.86
N LYS A 23 23.75 -8.10 -17.70
CA LYS A 23 23.93 -9.55 -17.69
C LYS A 23 24.08 -10.10 -19.10
N GLU A 24 24.88 -11.15 -19.25
CA GLU A 24 25.00 -11.86 -20.52
C GLU A 24 23.76 -12.72 -20.76
N LEU A 25 22.99 -12.40 -21.80
CA LEU A 25 21.79 -13.12 -22.22
C LEU A 25 21.88 -13.52 -23.69
N ALA A 26 21.02 -14.43 -24.13
CA ALA A 26 20.97 -14.88 -25.52
C ALA A 26 20.75 -13.72 -26.51
N CYS A 27 21.36 -13.82 -27.70
CA CYS A 27 21.26 -12.80 -28.73
C CYS A 27 19.76 -12.57 -29.09
N GLY A 28 19.28 -11.34 -28.86
CA GLY A 28 17.87 -10.94 -29.06
C GLY A 28 17.17 -10.39 -27.82
N ALA A 29 17.69 -10.63 -26.61
CA ALA A 29 17.20 -9.96 -25.41
C ALA A 29 17.65 -8.49 -25.40
N SER A 30 16.69 -7.55 -25.27
CA SER A 30 16.96 -6.11 -25.27
C SER A 30 17.06 -5.50 -23.87
N SER A 31 16.32 -6.05 -22.90
CA SER A 31 16.42 -5.70 -21.48
C SER A 31 15.93 -6.87 -20.61
N TYR A 32 16.30 -6.86 -19.33
CA TYR A 32 15.79 -7.83 -18.34
C TYR A 32 15.49 -7.16 -17.00
N ALA A 33 14.66 -7.78 -16.17
CA ALA A 33 14.47 -7.34 -14.79
C ALA A 33 15.40 -8.13 -13.87
N CYS A 34 16.21 -7.45 -13.06
CA CYS A 34 17.15 -8.12 -12.15
C CYS A 34 16.52 -8.61 -10.85
N GLU A 35 15.20 -8.43 -10.68
CA GLU A 35 14.39 -8.84 -9.51
C GLU A 35 14.84 -8.26 -8.15
N ARG A 36 15.93 -7.49 -8.11
CA ARG A 36 16.37 -6.75 -6.93
C ARG A 36 15.45 -5.55 -6.66
N VAL A 37 15.40 -5.13 -5.40
CA VAL A 37 14.78 -3.85 -5.03
C VAL A 37 15.48 -2.72 -5.77
N CYS A 38 14.70 -1.82 -6.38
CA CYS A 38 15.18 -0.72 -7.19
C CYS A 38 16.17 0.17 -6.43
N GLY A 39 15.84 0.53 -5.19
CA GLY A 39 16.74 1.25 -4.27
C GLY A 39 17.11 2.68 -4.70
N LYS A 40 16.63 3.16 -5.85
CA LYS A 40 16.86 4.53 -6.31
C LYS A 40 16.31 5.53 -5.30
N LYS A 41 17.07 6.59 -5.03
CA LYS A 41 16.65 7.67 -4.12
C LYS A 41 15.38 8.34 -4.66
N GLN A 42 14.32 8.40 -3.84
CA GLN A 42 13.08 9.07 -4.22
C GLN A 42 13.26 10.60 -4.23
N ARG A 43 12.37 11.31 -4.93
CA ARG A 43 12.42 12.79 -5.05
C ARG A 43 12.38 13.52 -3.71
N CYS A 44 11.73 12.93 -2.71
CA CYS A 44 11.66 13.49 -1.36
C CYS A 44 13.01 13.51 -0.63
N GLY A 45 14.05 12.81 -1.12
CA GLY A 45 15.37 12.79 -0.50
C GLY A 45 15.48 11.99 0.81
N ASN A 46 14.37 11.47 1.35
CA ASN A 46 14.37 10.71 2.60
C ASN A 46 14.24 9.19 2.39
N HIS A 47 13.59 8.77 1.30
CA HIS A 47 13.29 7.37 1.04
C HIS A 47 13.98 6.84 -0.22
N THR A 48 14.03 5.52 -0.34
CA THR A 48 14.47 4.80 -1.54
C THR A 48 13.30 4.04 -2.13
N CYS A 49 13.29 3.83 -3.45
CA CYS A 49 12.22 3.12 -4.13
C CYS A 49 12.11 1.68 -3.59
N PRO A 50 10.99 1.32 -2.94
CA PRO A 50 10.82 0.00 -2.34
C PRO A 50 10.40 -1.07 -3.36
N LEU A 51 10.06 -0.66 -4.59
CA LEU A 51 9.63 -1.58 -5.63
C LEU A 51 10.78 -2.48 -6.08
N THR A 52 10.45 -3.71 -6.47
CA THR A 52 11.34 -4.56 -7.25
C THR A 52 11.64 -3.90 -8.60
N CYS A 53 12.70 -4.37 -9.25
CA CYS A 53 13.14 -3.88 -10.55
C CYS A 53 11.95 -3.62 -11.48
N HIS A 54 11.73 -2.36 -11.79
CA HIS A 54 10.63 -1.90 -12.62
C HIS A 54 11.19 -1.05 -13.77
N ASP A 55 10.39 -0.96 -14.84
CA ASP A 55 10.65 -0.03 -15.93
C ASP A 55 10.18 1.39 -15.56
N GLY A 56 10.83 2.41 -16.14
CA GLY A 56 10.40 3.80 -16.00
C GLY A 56 10.85 4.52 -14.72
N ALA A 57 10.22 5.68 -14.46
CA ALA A 57 10.50 6.51 -13.29
C ALA A 57 9.95 5.90 -12.01
N CYS A 58 10.67 6.05 -10.89
CA CYS A 58 10.18 5.58 -9.59
C CYS A 58 8.95 6.39 -9.16
N PRO A 59 7.95 5.74 -8.52
CA PRO A 59 6.82 6.45 -7.97
C PRO A 59 7.27 7.45 -6.89
N PRO A 60 6.48 8.50 -6.64
CA PRO A 60 6.70 9.39 -5.50
C PRO A 60 6.63 8.61 -4.18
N CYS A 61 7.11 9.23 -3.11
CA CYS A 61 6.98 8.66 -1.77
C CYS A 61 5.50 8.69 -1.35
N ASP A 62 5.03 7.62 -0.71
CA ASP A 62 3.62 7.49 -0.30
C ASP A 62 3.16 8.59 0.66
N THR A 63 4.08 9.15 1.46
CA THR A 63 3.80 10.24 2.38
C THR A 63 4.28 11.59 1.85
N ASP A 64 4.65 11.71 0.58
CA ASP A 64 5.13 12.97 0.02
C ASP A 64 4.03 14.05 0.03
N PRO A 65 4.34 15.31 0.37
CA PRO A 65 3.37 16.41 0.34
C PRO A 65 2.74 16.65 -1.05
N SER A 66 3.36 16.19 -2.13
CA SER A 66 2.80 16.25 -3.49
C SER A 66 1.70 15.21 -3.75
N VAL A 67 1.61 14.14 -2.95
CA VAL A 67 0.61 13.08 -3.13
C VAL A 67 -0.40 12.98 -1.99
N VAL A 68 0.01 13.30 -0.76
CA VAL A 68 -0.89 13.30 0.40
C VAL A 68 -1.21 14.71 0.83
N PHE A 69 -2.44 15.12 0.52
CA PHE A 69 -3.03 16.42 0.82
C PHE A 69 -4.32 16.33 1.65
N THR A 70 -4.68 15.14 2.15
CA THR A 70 -5.89 14.89 2.95
C THR A 70 -5.57 14.42 4.38
N CYS A 71 -6.51 14.60 5.31
CA CYS A 71 -6.45 14.00 6.66
C CYS A 71 -6.18 12.48 6.60
N PRO A 72 -5.71 11.86 7.71
CA PRO A 72 -5.64 10.39 7.83
C PRO A 72 -6.97 9.68 7.57
N CYS A 73 -8.08 10.39 7.72
CA CYS A 73 -9.44 9.91 7.45
C CYS A 73 -9.89 9.99 5.98
N GLY A 74 -9.16 10.68 5.11
CA GLY A 74 -9.53 10.95 3.71
C GLY A 74 -10.71 11.93 3.49
N LYS A 75 -11.43 12.35 4.53
CA LYS A 75 -12.65 13.17 4.41
C LYS A 75 -12.43 14.62 3.95
N GLY A 76 -11.24 15.16 4.16
CA GLY A 76 -10.98 16.57 3.87
C GLY A 76 -9.50 16.86 3.69
N PRO A 77 -9.16 18.07 3.19
CA PRO A 77 -7.79 18.50 3.01
C PRO A 77 -7.06 18.62 4.36
N LEU A 78 -5.73 18.60 4.32
CA LEU A 78 -4.91 18.89 5.48
C LEU A 78 -5.12 20.33 5.95
N ILE A 79 -5.27 20.50 7.27
CA ILE A 79 -5.39 21.82 7.90
C ILE A 79 -4.12 22.65 7.68
N ASN A 80 -2.95 21.98 7.68
CA ASN A 80 -1.65 22.61 7.49
C ASN A 80 -0.89 21.95 6.33
N ARG A 81 -0.17 22.78 5.56
CA ARG A 81 0.68 22.30 4.45
C ARG A 81 1.98 21.69 4.99
N ARG A 82 2.21 20.42 4.67
CA ARG A 82 3.47 19.73 4.96
C ARG A 82 4.58 20.18 4.02
N ARG A 83 5.82 20.17 4.49
CA ARG A 83 7.03 20.50 3.72
C ARG A 83 7.87 19.27 3.40
N SER A 84 7.75 18.23 4.21
CA SER A 84 8.50 16.99 4.07
C SER A 84 7.59 15.78 4.18
N CYS A 85 8.00 14.66 3.58
CA CYS A 85 7.36 13.35 3.76
C CYS A 85 7.55 12.77 5.17
N LEU A 86 8.43 13.37 5.98
CA LEU A 86 8.65 13.04 7.38
C LEU A 86 7.74 13.83 8.32
N ASP A 87 7.07 14.87 7.81
CA ASP A 87 6.11 15.63 8.62
C ASP A 87 4.87 14.76 8.86
N GLU A 88 4.42 14.73 10.11
CA GLU A 88 3.20 14.05 10.52
C GLU A 88 1.99 14.53 9.71
N ILE A 89 1.04 13.64 9.47
CA ILE A 89 -0.20 13.95 8.75
C ILE A 89 -1.24 14.37 9.79
N PRO A 90 -1.54 15.67 9.94
CA PRO A 90 -2.41 16.13 11.02
C PRO A 90 -3.83 15.56 10.88
N PRO A 91 -4.42 15.06 11.98
CA PRO A 91 -5.83 14.72 12.00
C PRO A 91 -6.69 15.97 11.82
N CYS A 92 -7.89 15.80 11.25
CA CYS A 92 -8.87 16.88 11.21
C CYS A 92 -9.80 16.84 12.44
N ASP A 93 -10.52 17.92 12.69
CA ASP A 93 -11.43 18.04 13.84
C ASP A 93 -12.78 17.31 13.64
N GLN A 94 -12.85 16.35 12.72
CA GLN A 94 -14.06 15.59 12.40
C GLN A 94 -13.98 14.16 12.95
N ILE A 95 -15.15 13.56 13.18
CA ILE A 95 -15.26 12.14 13.49
C ILE A 95 -14.73 11.32 12.30
N CYS A 96 -13.84 10.38 12.58
CA CYS A 96 -13.15 9.57 11.59
C CYS A 96 -14.10 8.93 10.58
N GLY A 97 -15.15 8.25 11.05
CA GLY A 97 -16.19 7.62 10.24
C GLY A 97 -15.71 6.58 9.22
N ARG A 98 -14.48 6.07 9.35
CA ARG A 98 -14.02 4.91 8.57
C ARG A 98 -14.81 3.68 9.00
N VAL A 99 -15.20 2.82 8.06
CA VAL A 99 -15.83 1.53 8.38
C VAL A 99 -14.80 0.68 9.14
N LEU A 100 -15.19 0.19 10.32
CA LEU A 100 -14.38 -0.68 11.16
C LEU A 100 -14.27 -2.07 10.53
N ASP A 101 -13.30 -2.87 10.97
CA ASP A 101 -13.05 -4.22 10.42
C ASP A 101 -14.25 -5.17 10.49
N CYS A 102 -15.24 -4.87 11.34
CA CYS A 102 -16.52 -5.59 11.38
C CYS A 102 -17.43 -5.38 10.16
N GLY A 103 -17.09 -4.46 9.25
CA GLY A 103 -17.83 -4.15 8.02
C GLY A 103 -19.19 -3.47 8.20
N ARG A 104 -19.67 -3.31 9.43
CA ARG A 104 -21.03 -2.81 9.73
C ARG A 104 -21.08 -1.50 10.50
N HIS A 105 -20.02 -1.19 11.24
CA HIS A 105 -19.97 -0.03 12.11
C HIS A 105 -18.88 0.93 11.68
N GLU A 106 -19.11 2.22 11.91
CA GLU A 106 -18.17 3.29 11.61
C GLU A 106 -17.36 3.70 12.85
N CYS A 107 -16.16 4.20 12.64
CA CYS A 107 -15.31 4.72 13.70
C CYS A 107 -15.88 6.05 14.23
N LEU A 108 -16.30 6.04 15.49
CA LEU A 108 -16.83 7.22 16.19
C LEU A 108 -15.75 8.05 16.91
N GLN A 109 -14.48 7.69 16.78
CA GLN A 109 -13.38 8.48 17.33
C GLN A 109 -13.13 9.72 16.48
N MET A 110 -12.52 10.75 17.06
CA MET A 110 -11.95 11.85 16.29
C MET A 110 -10.95 11.32 15.27
N CYS A 111 -10.72 12.07 14.19
CA CYS A 111 -9.69 11.73 13.21
C CYS A 111 -8.38 11.42 13.95
N HIS A 112 -7.75 10.32 13.56
CA HIS A 112 -6.58 9.79 14.24
C HIS A 112 -5.65 9.16 13.20
N GLU A 113 -4.38 9.09 13.54
CA GLU A 113 -3.39 8.36 12.75
C GLU A 113 -3.57 6.84 12.95
N GLY A 114 -3.19 6.06 11.93
CA GLY A 114 -3.20 4.60 12.00
C GLY A 114 -4.57 3.93 11.86
N PRO A 115 -4.63 2.59 12.08
CA PRO A 115 -5.85 1.79 11.95
C PRO A 115 -6.87 2.12 13.04
N CYS A 116 -8.15 1.97 12.73
CA CYS A 116 -9.22 2.19 13.71
C CYS A 116 -9.20 1.10 14.79
N LYS A 117 -9.62 1.47 16.00
CA LYS A 117 -9.78 0.48 17.09
C LYS A 117 -10.88 -0.53 16.72
N PRO A 118 -10.76 -1.79 17.16
CA PRO A 118 -11.78 -2.80 16.93
C PRO A 118 -13.16 -2.37 17.41
N CYS A 119 -14.21 -2.90 16.77
CA CYS A 119 -15.58 -2.59 17.15
C CYS A 119 -15.92 -3.20 18.53
N THR A 120 -16.18 -2.33 19.50
CA THR A 120 -16.58 -2.71 20.87
C THR A 120 -18.09 -2.60 21.10
N LEU A 121 -18.87 -2.26 20.05
CA LEU A 121 -20.32 -2.16 20.16
C LEU A 121 -20.92 -3.52 20.52
N ARG A 122 -21.89 -3.51 21.43
CA ARG A 122 -22.56 -4.73 21.90
C ARG A 122 -23.95 -4.81 21.31
N GLU A 123 -24.21 -5.84 20.52
CA GLU A 123 -25.52 -6.08 19.91
C GLU A 123 -26.21 -7.29 20.56
N PRO A 124 -27.54 -7.24 20.74
CA PRO A 124 -28.28 -8.39 21.22
C PRO A 124 -28.28 -9.49 20.16
N ARG A 125 -27.73 -10.66 20.51
CA ARG A 125 -27.85 -11.88 19.72
C ARG A 125 -28.86 -12.80 20.40
N HIS A 126 -29.86 -13.23 19.63
CA HIS A 126 -30.84 -14.22 20.07
C HIS A 126 -30.21 -15.61 20.01
N CYS A 127 -30.46 -16.42 21.05
CA CYS A 127 -30.09 -17.82 21.01
C CYS A 127 -30.87 -18.54 19.91
N GLN A 128 -30.27 -19.55 19.27
CA GLN A 128 -30.94 -20.35 18.24
C GLN A 128 -32.19 -21.07 18.80
N CYS A 129 -32.25 -21.34 20.11
CA CYS A 129 -33.43 -21.89 20.76
C CYS A 129 -34.53 -20.86 21.09
N GLY A 130 -34.33 -19.57 20.76
CA GLY A 130 -35.30 -18.48 20.96
C GLY A 130 -35.55 -18.06 22.43
N SER A 131 -35.03 -18.81 23.41
CA SER A 131 -35.41 -18.65 24.81
C SER A 131 -34.63 -17.58 25.58
N THR A 132 -33.49 -17.13 25.05
CA THR A 132 -32.60 -16.16 25.72
C THR A 132 -31.91 -15.25 24.71
N GLN A 133 -31.58 -14.03 25.14
CA GLN A 133 -30.74 -13.07 24.40
C GLN A 133 -29.51 -12.71 25.22
N ARG A 134 -28.35 -12.61 24.57
CA ARG A 134 -27.11 -12.13 25.19
C ARG A 134 -26.53 -10.99 24.36
N LYS A 135 -26.03 -9.96 25.04
CA LYS A 135 -25.30 -8.86 24.39
C LYS A 135 -23.86 -9.32 24.15
N LEU A 136 -23.53 -9.61 22.90
CA LEU A 136 -22.16 -9.96 22.48
C LEU A 136 -21.51 -8.72 21.86
N THR A 137 -20.19 -8.60 21.95
CA THR A 137 -19.50 -7.55 21.19
C THR A 137 -19.61 -7.88 19.71
N CYS A 138 -19.59 -6.86 18.85
CA CYS A 138 -19.63 -7.05 17.42
C CYS A 138 -18.46 -7.91 16.95
N ALA A 139 -17.27 -7.74 17.54
CA ALA A 139 -16.10 -8.58 17.29
C ALA A 139 -16.36 -10.07 17.61
N ASP A 140 -17.00 -10.36 18.75
CA ASP A 140 -17.32 -11.74 19.14
C ASP A 140 -18.49 -12.34 18.34
N ALA A 141 -19.35 -11.50 17.78
CA ALA A 141 -20.56 -11.90 17.07
C ALA A 141 -20.33 -12.30 15.59
N GLN A 142 -19.07 -12.31 15.13
CA GLN A 142 -18.65 -12.63 13.76
C GLN A 142 -17.99 -14.02 13.63
N ASN A 143 -17.94 -14.81 14.71
CA ASN A 143 -17.52 -16.23 14.70
C ASN A 143 -18.71 -17.17 14.86
#